data_AF-A0A2H0MYL3-F1
#
_entry.id   AF-A0A2H0MYL3-F1
#
_cell.length_a   1.000
_cell.length_b   1.000
_cell.length_c   1.000
_cell.angle_alpha   90.00
_cell.angle_beta   90.00
_cell.angle_gamma   90.00
#
_symmetry.space_group_name_H-M   'P 1'
#
loop_
_entity.id
_entity.type
_entity.pdbx_description
1 polymer ?
#
loop_
_entity_poly.entity_id
_entity_poly.type
_entity_poly.pdbx_seq_one_letter_code
_entity_poly.pdbx_strand_id
1 'polypeptide(L)'
;MSKENTIGILNFTPLLFQISFRYNMGMINFTYIKYGVALALISILLGISLGLGFGCCEDTIVDKFKKDSTEVLDTVYDGSQKKANRVVNKSWNYMIRAHLHSQTMGVISLVFSLLVAGLKFAPRWQLGISIFSGLGALGYGTFWLLAGFLAPRMGSTSASKNAIELLAQGSAGCFFVSAIVLFALLGMRMFAFQNTAPE
;
A
#
# COMPACT_ATOMS: atom_id res chain seq x y z
N MET A 1 77.08 -37.15 7.28
CA MET A 1 75.84 -37.78 7.76
C MET A 1 74.73 -36.75 7.65
N SER A 2 73.75 -37.05 6.78
CA SER A 2 72.48 -36.36 6.46
C SER A 2 72.25 -34.90 6.91
N LYS A 3 72.11 -33.98 5.94
CA LYS A 3 71.41 -32.70 6.13
C LYS A 3 69.95 -32.90 5.73
N GLU A 4 69.04 -32.70 6.68
CA GLU A 4 67.59 -32.80 6.49
C GLU A 4 67.04 -31.71 5.57
N ASN A 5 66.18 -32.13 4.65
CA ASN A 5 65.28 -31.28 3.86
C ASN A 5 64.26 -30.61 4.80
N THR A 6 64.27 -29.28 4.87
CA THR A 6 63.15 -28.52 5.44
C THR A 6 62.33 -27.94 4.30
N ILE A 7 61.17 -28.55 4.06
CA ILE A 7 60.15 -28.06 3.13
C ILE A 7 59.48 -26.84 3.79
N GLY A 8 59.53 -25.69 3.11
CA GLY A 8 58.87 -24.47 3.55
C GLY A 8 57.35 -24.64 3.55
N ILE A 9 56.74 -24.54 4.73
CA ILE A 9 55.30 -24.40 4.88
C ILE A 9 54.94 -22.96 4.49
N LEU A 10 54.40 -22.79 3.29
CA LEU A 10 53.70 -21.57 2.89
C LEU A 10 52.43 -21.44 3.75
N ASN A 11 52.49 -20.59 4.77
CA ASN A 11 51.30 -20.15 5.50
C ASN A 11 50.41 -19.33 4.56
N PHE A 12 49.43 -19.99 3.96
CA PHE A 12 48.29 -19.34 3.32
C PHE A 12 47.36 -18.81 4.42
N THR A 13 47.63 -17.61 4.92
CA THR A 13 46.60 -16.83 5.62
C THR A 13 45.50 -16.50 4.61
N PRO A 14 44.23 -16.89 4.84
CA PRO A 14 43.16 -16.46 3.97
C PRO A 14 42.99 -14.95 4.16
N LEU A 15 43.29 -14.20 3.10
CA LEU A 15 42.90 -12.81 2.90
C LEU A 15 41.39 -12.72 2.67
N LEU A 16 40.61 -13.26 3.60
CA LEU A 16 39.16 -13.21 3.62
C LEU A 16 38.75 -12.86 5.03
N PHE A 17 37.86 -11.87 5.13
CA PHE A 17 37.09 -11.54 6.33
C PHE A 17 37.65 -10.46 7.29
N GLN A 18 38.18 -9.35 6.76
CA GLN A 18 38.10 -8.04 7.43
C GLN A 18 37.85 -6.88 6.45
N ILE A 19 36.90 -7.07 5.53
CA ILE A 19 36.12 -5.90 5.09
C ILE A 19 35.19 -5.60 6.26
N SER A 20 35.66 -4.75 7.17
CA SER A 20 34.81 -4.11 8.17
C SER A 20 33.87 -3.18 7.41
N PHE A 21 32.84 -3.75 6.77
CA PHE A 21 31.66 -3.03 6.38
C PHE A 21 31.06 -2.60 7.71
N ARG A 22 31.45 -1.41 8.18
CA ARG A 22 30.76 -0.66 9.21
C ARG A 22 29.36 -0.42 8.66
N TYR A 23 28.49 -1.42 8.75
CA TYR A 23 27.06 -1.25 8.65
C TYR A 23 26.67 -0.43 9.87
N ASN A 24 26.82 0.88 9.74
CA ASN A 24 26.08 1.84 10.53
C ASN A 24 24.61 1.80 10.02
N MET A 25 24.00 0.61 9.99
CA MET A 25 22.56 0.45 9.89
C MET A 25 22.03 0.96 11.23
N GLY A 26 21.92 2.28 11.34
CA GLY A 26 21.15 2.89 12.40
C GLY A 26 19.77 2.24 12.35
N MET A 27 19.41 1.50 13.40
CA MET A 27 18.12 0.84 13.48
C MET A 27 17.01 1.84 13.15
N ILE A 28 16.11 1.47 12.23
CA ILE A 28 14.97 2.32 11.89
C ILE A 28 14.18 2.59 13.17
N ASN A 29 14.07 3.86 13.54
CA ASN A 29 13.28 4.25 14.69
C ASN A 29 11.81 4.36 14.29
N PHE A 30 10.98 3.46 14.81
CA PHE A 30 9.55 3.39 14.49
C PHE A 30 8.69 4.41 15.26
N THR A 31 9.25 5.16 16.23
CA THR A 31 8.49 6.02 17.16
C THR A 31 7.50 6.93 16.44
N TYR A 32 7.93 7.54 15.33
CA TYR A 32 7.11 8.52 14.58
C TYR A 32 6.30 7.90 13.44
N ILE A 33 6.60 6.67 13.01
CA ILE A 33 5.94 6.02 11.88
C ILE A 33 5.01 4.87 12.27
N LYS A 34 5.05 4.41 13.53
CA LYS A 34 4.35 3.19 13.99
C LYS A 34 2.86 3.15 13.63
N TYR A 35 2.17 4.29 13.73
CA TYR A 35 0.74 4.38 13.40
C TYR A 35 0.50 4.35 11.89
N GLY A 36 1.34 5.03 11.09
CA GLY A 36 1.27 4.96 9.64
C GLY A 36 1.56 3.55 9.12
N VAL A 37 2.58 2.90 9.69
CA VAL A 37 2.89 1.47 9.42
C VAL A 37 1.72 0.58 9.78
N ALA A 38 1.08 0.76 10.94
CA ALA A 38 -0.09 -0.02 11.31
C ALA A 38 -1.24 0.13 10.30
N LEU A 39 -1.53 1.36 9.86
CA LEU A 39 -2.55 1.62 8.83
C LEU A 39 -2.20 0.96 7.49
N ALA A 40 -0.93 1.03 7.07
CA ALA A 40 -0.44 0.38 5.86
C ALA A 40 -0.61 -1.15 5.94
N LEU A 41 -0.27 -1.77 7.08
CA LEU A 41 -0.43 -3.21 7.29
C LEU A 41 -1.90 -3.64 7.30
N ILE A 42 -2.80 -2.84 7.90
CA ILE A 42 -4.25 -3.09 7.84
C ILE A 42 -4.75 -3.01 6.39
N SER A 43 -4.28 -2.04 5.60
CA SER A 43 -4.62 -1.93 4.18
C SER A 43 -4.15 -3.17 3.39
N ILE A 44 -2.92 -3.63 3.63
CA ILE A 44 -2.38 -4.84 3.00
C ILE A 44 -3.22 -6.06 3.40
N LEU A 45 -3.53 -6.19 4.68
CA LEU A 45 -4.34 -7.29 5.20
C LEU A 45 -5.73 -7.29 4.57
N LEU A 46 -6.40 -6.13 4.47
CA LEU A 46 -7.67 -5.98 3.75
C LEU A 46 -7.56 -6.50 2.32
N GLY A 47 -6.52 -6.09 1.60
CA GLY A 47 -6.28 -6.54 0.25
C GLY A 47 -6.07 -8.06 0.15
N ILE A 48 -5.27 -8.66 1.04
CA ILE A 48 -5.08 -10.12 1.12
C ILE A 48 -6.39 -10.83 1.43
N SER A 49 -7.16 -10.36 2.41
CA SER A 49 -8.46 -10.92 2.78
C SER A 49 -9.44 -10.90 1.61
N LEU A 50 -9.48 -9.81 0.83
CA LEU A 50 -10.29 -9.73 -0.38
C LEU A 50 -9.82 -10.74 -1.44
N GLY A 51 -8.51 -10.88 -1.65
CA GLY A 51 -7.96 -11.86 -2.60
C GLY A 51 -8.32 -13.30 -2.24
N LEU A 52 -8.21 -13.66 -0.95
CA LEU A 52 -8.66 -14.96 -0.44
C LEU A 52 -10.17 -15.14 -0.62
N GLY A 53 -10.95 -14.09 -0.33
CA GLY A 53 -12.40 -14.08 -0.51
C GLY A 53 -12.82 -14.32 -1.96
N PHE A 54 -12.10 -13.73 -2.92
CA PHE A 54 -12.35 -13.98 -4.35
C PHE A 54 -12.06 -15.43 -4.72
N GLY A 55 -10.98 -16.02 -4.19
CA GLY A 55 -10.65 -17.41 -4.47
C GLY A 55 -11.61 -18.42 -3.85
N CYS A 56 -12.12 -18.18 -2.64
CA CYS A 56 -12.99 -19.14 -1.94
C CYS A 56 -14.47 -18.98 -2.23
N CYS A 57 -14.90 -17.75 -2.51
CA CYS A 57 -16.25 -17.31 -2.20
C CYS A 57 -16.80 -16.30 -3.23
N GLU A 58 -16.25 -16.27 -4.46
CA GLU A 58 -16.69 -15.36 -5.54
C GLU A 58 -18.20 -15.47 -5.79
N ASP A 59 -18.73 -16.69 -5.97
CA ASP A 59 -20.14 -16.92 -6.22
C ASP A 59 -21.03 -16.34 -5.11
N THR A 60 -20.61 -16.48 -3.84
CA THR A 60 -21.35 -15.91 -2.69
C THR A 60 -21.41 -14.39 -2.75
N ILE A 61 -20.31 -13.73 -3.13
CA ILE A 61 -20.24 -12.27 -3.26
C ILE A 61 -21.12 -11.80 -4.43
N VAL A 62 -21.01 -12.47 -5.57
CA VAL A 62 -21.77 -12.13 -6.78
C VAL A 62 -23.27 -12.38 -6.57
N ASP A 63 -23.65 -13.48 -5.92
CA ASP A 63 -25.04 -13.79 -5.62
C ASP A 63 -25.65 -12.80 -4.62
N LYS A 64 -24.85 -12.31 -3.67
CA LYS A 64 -25.26 -11.20 -2.82
C LYS A 64 -25.59 -9.95 -3.66
N PHE A 65 -24.77 -9.60 -4.65
CA PHE A 65 -25.08 -8.47 -5.54
C PHE A 65 -26.34 -8.70 -6.38
N LYS A 66 -26.53 -9.91 -6.92
CA LYS A 66 -27.75 -10.25 -7.65
C LYS A 66 -28.97 -10.09 -6.76
N LYS A 67 -28.96 -10.67 -5.55
CA LYS A 67 -30.03 -10.55 -4.57
C LYS A 67 -30.35 -9.09 -4.26
N ASP A 68 -29.32 -8.31 -3.92
CA ASP A 68 -29.48 -6.89 -3.61
C ASP A 68 -30.05 -6.08 -4.79
N SER A 69 -29.74 -6.46 -6.03
CA SER A 69 -30.32 -5.83 -7.23
C SER A 69 -31.75 -6.29 -7.52
N THR A 70 -32.09 -7.55 -7.24
CA THR A 70 -33.43 -8.13 -7.43
C THR A 70 -34.42 -7.54 -6.43
N GLU A 71 -34.00 -7.32 -5.18
CA GLU A 71 -34.84 -6.68 -4.13
C GLU A 71 -35.31 -5.27 -4.52
N VAL A 72 -34.58 -4.57 -5.39
CA VAL A 72 -34.91 -3.22 -5.87
C VAL A 72 -35.19 -3.16 -7.37
N LEU A 73 -35.47 -4.30 -8.00
CA LEU A 73 -35.59 -4.41 -9.46
C LEU A 73 -36.67 -3.48 -10.04
N ASP A 74 -37.86 -3.51 -9.45
CA ASP A 74 -38.99 -2.72 -9.94
C ASP A 74 -38.84 -1.24 -9.59
N THR A 75 -38.26 -0.92 -8.43
CA THR A 75 -38.21 0.44 -7.89
C THR A 75 -37.02 1.27 -8.40
N VAL A 76 -35.89 0.62 -8.66
CA VAL A 76 -34.63 1.30 -8.99
C VAL A 76 -34.15 0.97 -10.41
N TYR A 77 -34.57 -0.16 -10.97
CA TYR A 77 -34.18 -0.60 -12.32
C TYR A 77 -35.32 -0.60 -13.34
N ASP A 78 -36.52 -0.14 -12.98
CA ASP A 78 -37.72 -0.14 -13.83
C ASP A 78 -38.08 -1.55 -14.34
N GLY A 79 -37.88 -2.59 -13.53
CA GLY A 79 -38.07 -3.99 -13.94
C GLY A 79 -36.96 -4.52 -14.89
N SER A 80 -35.95 -3.72 -15.22
CA SER A 80 -34.95 -4.08 -16.22
C SER A 80 -33.81 -4.94 -15.66
N GLN A 81 -33.96 -6.26 -15.79
CA GLN A 81 -32.91 -7.21 -15.40
C GLN A 81 -31.58 -6.95 -16.14
N LYS A 82 -31.63 -6.46 -17.38
CA LYS A 82 -30.44 -6.10 -18.16
C LYS A 82 -29.65 -4.94 -17.52
N LYS A 83 -30.33 -3.95 -16.95
CA LYS A 83 -29.67 -2.85 -16.20
C LYS A 83 -29.09 -3.39 -14.89
N ALA A 84 -29.85 -4.19 -14.15
CA ALA A 84 -29.40 -4.81 -12.90
C ALA A 84 -28.12 -5.64 -13.09
N ASN A 85 -28.10 -6.57 -14.06
CA ASN A 85 -26.93 -7.40 -14.37
C ASN A 85 -25.69 -6.55 -14.75
N ARG A 86 -25.89 -5.43 -15.46
CA ARG A 86 -24.79 -4.51 -15.80
C ARG A 86 -24.18 -3.88 -14.54
N VAL A 87 -25.01 -3.48 -13.58
CA VAL A 87 -24.54 -2.90 -12.32
C VAL A 87 -23.86 -3.96 -11.46
N VAL A 88 -24.41 -5.18 -11.36
CA VAL A 88 -23.76 -6.32 -10.69
C VAL A 88 -22.36 -6.56 -11.23
N ASN A 89 -22.20 -6.66 -12.57
CA ASN A 89 -20.89 -6.86 -13.20
C ASN A 89 -19.90 -5.72 -12.90
N LYS A 90 -20.38 -4.47 -12.89
CA LYS A 90 -19.52 -3.34 -12.51
C LYS A 90 -19.19 -3.32 -11.02
N SER A 91 -20.10 -3.79 -10.17
CA SER A 91 -19.89 -3.90 -8.71
C SER A 91 -18.77 -4.90 -8.40
N TRP A 92 -18.74 -6.02 -9.13
CA TRP A 92 -17.61 -6.95 -9.08
C TRP A 92 -16.27 -6.29 -9.46
N ASN A 93 -16.24 -5.50 -10.53
CA ASN A 93 -15.04 -4.72 -10.87
C ASN A 93 -14.61 -3.74 -9.76
N TYR A 94 -15.54 -3.26 -8.92
CA TYR A 94 -15.21 -2.43 -7.76
C TYR A 94 -14.59 -3.25 -6.64
N MET A 95 -15.02 -4.50 -6.44
CA MET A 95 -14.35 -5.43 -5.52
C MET A 95 -12.90 -5.68 -5.94
N ILE A 96 -12.67 -5.94 -7.22
CA ILE A 96 -11.32 -6.12 -7.76
C ILE A 96 -10.46 -4.86 -7.54
N ARG A 97 -11.03 -3.66 -7.76
CA ARG A 97 -10.35 -2.39 -7.47
C ARG A 97 -10.04 -2.23 -5.98
N ALA A 98 -10.95 -2.64 -5.10
CA ALA A 98 -10.74 -2.61 -3.66
C ALA A 98 -9.54 -3.47 -3.26
N HIS A 99 -9.47 -4.71 -3.76
CA HIS A 99 -8.34 -5.60 -3.55
C HIS A 99 -7.02 -4.97 -4.02
N LEU A 100 -6.97 -4.53 -5.28
CA LEU A 100 -5.75 -3.99 -5.88
C LEU A 100 -5.26 -2.74 -5.15
N HIS A 101 -6.15 -1.76 -4.91
CA HIS A 101 -5.74 -0.52 -4.26
C HIS A 101 -5.38 -0.74 -2.79
N SER A 102 -6.09 -1.59 -2.05
CA SER A 102 -5.73 -1.91 -0.66
C SER A 102 -4.34 -2.53 -0.56
N GLN A 103 -4.01 -3.49 -1.44
CA GLN A 103 -2.69 -4.13 -1.46
C GLN A 103 -1.60 -3.16 -1.93
N THR A 104 -1.71 -2.65 -3.15
CA THR A 104 -0.62 -1.87 -3.77
C THR A 104 -0.37 -0.57 -3.02
N MET A 105 -1.42 0.18 -2.66
CA MET A 105 -1.23 1.43 -1.91
C MET A 105 -0.75 1.15 -0.48
N GLY A 106 -1.19 0.04 0.14
CA GLY A 106 -0.70 -0.38 1.45
C GLY A 106 0.81 -0.65 1.45
N VAL A 107 1.30 -1.40 0.45
CA VAL A 107 2.74 -1.65 0.28
C VAL A 107 3.50 -0.36 0.02
N ILE A 108 3.00 0.51 -0.86
CA ILE A 108 3.65 1.81 -1.14
C ILE A 108 3.70 2.67 0.13
N SER A 109 2.63 2.73 0.93
CA SER A 109 2.60 3.47 2.19
C SER A 109 3.59 2.92 3.22
N LEU A 110 3.74 1.59 3.30
CA LEU A 110 4.76 0.96 4.14
C LEU A 110 6.16 1.39 3.68
N VAL A 111 6.43 1.35 2.37
CA VAL A 111 7.71 1.80 1.81
C VAL A 111 7.95 3.28 2.09
N PHE A 112 6.95 4.16 1.92
CA PHE A 112 7.08 5.58 2.24
C PHE A 112 7.45 5.79 3.70
N SER A 113 6.79 5.08 4.62
CA SER A 113 7.06 5.13 6.07
C SER A 113 8.48 4.68 6.40
N LEU A 114 8.94 3.58 5.80
CA LEU A 114 10.30 3.08 6.01
C LEU A 114 11.37 3.99 5.39
N LEU A 115 11.09 4.58 4.22
CA LEU A 115 12.00 5.53 3.57
C LEU A 115 12.21 6.77 4.41
N VAL A 116 11.14 7.39 4.92
CA VAL A 116 11.27 8.63 5.71
C VAL A 116 12.02 8.39 7.02
N ALA A 117 11.83 7.23 7.65
CA ALA A 117 12.51 6.86 8.89
C ALA A 117 13.95 6.40 8.65
N GLY A 118 14.20 5.56 7.64
CA GLY A 118 15.53 5.05 7.28
C GLY A 118 16.47 6.16 6.80
N LEU A 119 15.94 7.14 6.09
CA LEU A 119 16.69 8.35 5.70
C LEU A 119 16.79 9.38 6.84
N LYS A 120 16.16 9.13 8.01
CA LYS A 120 16.22 10.01 9.18
C LYS A 120 15.72 11.44 8.89
N PHE A 121 14.63 11.59 8.13
CA PHE A 121 13.99 12.91 7.98
C PHE A 121 13.48 13.42 9.34
N ALA A 122 13.21 14.73 9.45
CA ALA A 122 12.69 15.31 10.69
C ALA A 122 11.39 14.60 11.16
N PRO A 123 11.15 14.45 12.48
CA PRO A 123 10.01 13.71 13.03
C PRO A 123 8.64 14.09 12.45
N ARG A 124 8.41 15.38 12.19
CA ARG A 124 7.17 15.89 11.59
C ARG A 124 6.89 15.31 10.20
N TRP A 125 7.93 15.11 9.40
CA TRP A 125 7.81 14.52 8.06
C TRP A 125 7.63 13.02 8.12
N GLN A 126 8.31 12.35 9.04
CA GLN A 126 8.08 10.92 9.29
C GLN A 126 6.63 10.65 9.68
N LEU A 127 6.11 11.41 10.65
CA LEU A 127 4.72 11.29 11.11
C LEU A 127 3.72 11.64 10.01
N GLY A 128 3.89 12.81 9.37
CA GLY A 128 2.95 13.29 8.35
C GLY A 128 2.85 12.35 7.15
N ILE A 129 3.97 11.95 6.57
CA ILE A 129 4.00 11.08 5.37
C ILE A 129 3.46 9.69 5.72
N SER A 130 3.87 9.11 6.85
CA SER A 130 3.41 7.77 7.24
C SER A 130 1.90 7.73 7.52
N ILE A 131 1.35 8.70 8.25
CA ILE A 131 -0.09 8.78 8.54
C ILE A 131 -0.90 9.06 7.27
N PHE A 132 -0.53 10.07 6.48
CA PHE A 132 -1.33 10.46 5.31
C PHE A 132 -1.31 9.37 4.23
N SER A 133 -0.16 8.74 3.98
CA SER A 133 -0.09 7.60 3.07
C SER A 133 -0.88 6.39 3.61
N GLY A 134 -0.81 6.11 4.92
CA GLY A 134 -1.51 4.98 5.53
C GLY A 134 -3.04 5.14 5.49
N LEU A 135 -3.54 6.33 5.89
CA LEU A 135 -4.96 6.68 5.79
C LEU A 135 -5.45 6.65 4.35
N GLY A 136 -4.63 7.16 3.42
CA GLY A 136 -4.98 7.16 2.02
C GLY A 136 -5.06 5.77 1.40
N ALA A 137 -4.13 4.88 1.74
CA ALA A 137 -4.12 3.49 1.30
C ALA A 137 -5.36 2.73 1.79
N LEU A 138 -5.60 2.77 3.11
CA LEU A 138 -6.73 2.06 3.72
C LEU A 138 -8.08 2.63 3.25
N GLY A 139 -8.20 3.95 3.22
CA GLY A 139 -9.43 4.63 2.86
C GLY A 139 -9.83 4.41 1.40
N TYR A 140 -8.88 4.44 0.47
CA TYR A 140 -9.20 4.31 -0.95
C TYR A 140 -9.59 2.88 -1.34
N GLY A 141 -8.94 1.88 -0.73
CA GLY A 141 -9.36 0.49 -0.81
C GLY A 141 -10.78 0.28 -0.27
N THR A 142 -11.07 0.87 0.89
CA THR A 142 -12.39 0.81 1.56
C THR A 142 -13.47 1.52 0.74
N PHE A 143 -13.16 2.63 0.09
CA PHE A 143 -14.06 3.32 -0.83
C PHE A 143 -14.55 2.37 -1.94
N TRP A 144 -13.64 1.68 -2.63
CA TRP A 144 -14.02 0.76 -3.69
C TRP A 144 -14.85 -0.41 -3.17
N LEU A 145 -14.52 -0.91 -1.98
CA LEU A 145 -15.27 -1.98 -1.33
C LEU A 145 -16.73 -1.57 -1.08
N LEU A 146 -16.92 -0.43 -0.42
CA LEU A 146 -18.24 0.11 -0.12
C LEU A 146 -19.01 0.47 -1.39
N ALA A 147 -18.35 1.09 -2.38
CA ALA A 147 -18.99 1.42 -3.67
C ALA A 147 -19.50 0.16 -4.39
N GLY A 148 -18.77 -0.95 -4.28
CA GLY A 148 -19.16 -2.26 -4.82
C GLY A 148 -20.42 -2.80 -4.17
N PHE A 149 -20.50 -2.82 -2.84
CA PHE A 149 -21.69 -3.29 -2.13
C PHE A 149 -22.90 -2.37 -2.24
N LEU A 150 -22.69 -1.06 -2.37
CA LEU A 150 -23.80 -0.09 -2.48
C LEU A 150 -24.42 -0.06 -3.88
N ALA A 151 -23.63 -0.27 -4.93
CA ALA A 151 -24.08 -0.10 -6.31
C ALA A 151 -25.33 -0.93 -6.69
N PRO A 152 -25.44 -2.23 -6.34
CA PRO A 152 -26.62 -3.03 -6.69
C PRO A 152 -27.93 -2.48 -6.11
N ARG A 153 -27.90 -1.97 -4.87
CA ARG A 153 -29.08 -1.40 -4.20
C ARG A 153 -29.43 0.00 -4.68
N MET A 154 -28.45 0.74 -5.21
CA MET A 154 -28.62 2.13 -5.65
C MET A 154 -28.89 2.27 -7.16
N GLY A 155 -28.92 1.17 -7.93
CA GLY A 155 -29.27 1.22 -9.35
C GLY A 155 -28.17 1.63 -10.30
N SER A 156 -27.06 2.16 -9.76
CA SER A 156 -25.99 2.74 -10.54
C SER A 156 -24.70 2.81 -9.74
N THR A 157 -23.59 2.53 -10.43
CA THR A 157 -22.25 2.75 -9.88
C THR A 157 -21.90 4.23 -9.71
N SER A 158 -22.60 5.14 -10.39
CA SER A 158 -22.40 6.57 -10.15
C SER A 158 -23.04 7.00 -8.83
N ALA A 159 -24.25 6.52 -8.57
CA ALA A 159 -24.96 6.79 -7.32
C ALA A 159 -24.16 6.27 -6.12
N SER A 160 -23.61 5.04 -6.21
CA SER A 160 -22.79 4.50 -5.12
C SER A 160 -21.52 5.29 -4.86
N LYS A 161 -20.78 5.69 -5.90
CA LYS A 161 -19.58 6.51 -5.71
C LYS A 161 -19.88 7.88 -5.14
N ASN A 162 -20.95 8.53 -5.61
CA ASN A 162 -21.35 9.85 -5.11
C ASN A 162 -21.73 9.80 -3.62
N ALA A 163 -22.38 8.72 -3.18
CA ALA A 163 -22.78 8.55 -1.78
C ALA A 163 -21.60 8.51 -0.80
N ILE A 164 -20.41 8.10 -1.27
CA ILE A 164 -19.19 7.98 -0.46
C ILE A 164 -18.02 8.73 -1.08
N GLU A 165 -18.29 9.78 -1.85
CA GLU A 165 -17.28 10.51 -2.62
C GLU A 165 -16.24 11.17 -1.71
N LEU A 166 -16.67 11.71 -0.57
CA LEU A 166 -15.78 12.32 0.41
C LEU A 166 -14.72 11.35 0.92
N LEU A 167 -15.07 10.06 1.06
CA LEU A 167 -14.10 9.03 1.44
C LEU A 167 -13.04 8.87 0.34
N ALA A 168 -13.46 8.80 -0.93
CA ALA A 168 -12.55 8.67 -2.07
C ALA A 168 -11.60 9.86 -2.18
N GLN A 169 -12.15 11.07 -2.15
CA GLN A 169 -11.39 12.31 -2.30
C GLN A 169 -10.45 12.52 -1.12
N GLY A 170 -10.93 12.34 0.11
CA GLY A 170 -10.13 12.47 1.32
C GLY A 170 -8.97 11.47 1.34
N SER A 171 -9.24 10.19 1.08
CA SER A 171 -8.19 9.17 1.10
C SER A 171 -7.19 9.33 -0.05
N ALA A 172 -7.66 9.53 -1.29
CA ALA A 172 -6.78 9.74 -2.43
C ALA A 172 -5.96 11.02 -2.27
N GLY A 173 -6.57 12.10 -1.78
CA GLY A 173 -5.90 13.37 -1.48
C GLY A 173 -4.80 13.22 -0.43
N CYS A 174 -5.08 12.54 0.69
CA CYS A 174 -4.07 12.24 1.70
C CYS A 174 -2.88 11.47 1.11
N PHE A 175 -3.15 10.40 0.34
CA PHE A 175 -2.10 9.63 -0.30
C PHE A 175 -1.27 10.47 -1.27
N PHE A 176 -1.94 11.23 -2.13
CA PHE A 176 -1.30 12.05 -3.15
C PHE A 176 -0.41 13.15 -2.55
N VAL A 177 -0.90 13.84 -1.52
CA VAL A 177 -0.11 14.84 -0.78
C VAL A 177 1.12 14.19 -0.13
N SER A 178 0.97 13.01 0.48
CA SER A 178 2.11 12.31 1.07
C SER A 178 3.18 11.96 0.03
N ALA A 179 2.76 11.54 -1.18
CA ALA A 179 3.65 11.23 -2.28
C ALA A 179 4.40 12.47 -2.77
N ILE A 180 3.69 13.58 -3.04
CA ILE A 180 4.30 14.85 -3.48
C ILE A 180 5.34 15.32 -2.45
N VAL A 181 4.97 15.36 -1.17
CA VAL A 181 5.87 15.83 -0.11
C VAL A 181 7.09 14.93 -0.01
N LEU A 182 6.92 13.60 -0.05
CA LEU A 182 8.05 12.68 -0.02
C LEU A 182 8.98 12.88 -1.22
N PHE A 183 8.44 12.94 -2.44
CA PHE A 183 9.25 13.13 -3.65
C PHE A 183 9.97 14.48 -3.64
N ALA A 184 9.33 15.55 -3.16
CA ALA A 184 9.98 16.86 -2.99
C ALA A 184 11.12 16.80 -1.96
N LEU A 185 10.91 16.15 -0.81
CA LEU A 185 11.95 15.96 0.22
C LEU A 185 13.13 15.15 -0.31
N LEU A 186 12.87 14.09 -1.07
CA LEU A 186 13.90 13.28 -1.72
C LEU A 186 14.66 14.09 -2.75
N GLY A 187 13.96 14.82 -3.63
CA GLY A 187 14.58 15.69 -4.63
C GLY A 187 15.47 16.76 -3.99
N MET A 188 14.98 17.46 -2.96
CA MET A 188 15.80 18.42 -2.21
C MET A 188 17.04 17.76 -1.61
N ARG A 189 16.90 16.57 -0.99
CA ARG A 189 18.03 15.83 -0.43
C ARG A 189 19.07 15.45 -1.47
N MET A 190 18.63 14.98 -2.63
CA MET A 190 19.51 14.51 -3.69
C MET A 190 20.24 15.64 -4.39
N PHE A 191 19.56 16.77 -4.63
CA PHE A 191 20.07 17.82 -5.53
C PHE A 191 20.49 19.11 -4.84
N ALA A 192 19.98 19.44 -3.64
CA ALA A 192 20.29 20.70 -2.96
C ALA A 192 21.40 20.57 -1.90
N PHE A 193 21.53 19.40 -1.26
CA PHE A 193 22.49 19.20 -0.14
C PHE A 193 23.85 18.63 -0.57
N GLN A 194 24.10 18.47 -1.87
CA GLN A 194 25.43 18.09 -2.38
C GLN A 194 26.37 19.31 -2.54
N ASN A 195 25.84 20.54 -2.48
CA ASN A 195 26.60 21.77 -2.76
C ASN A 195 27.25 22.41 -1.51
N THR A 196 27.25 21.74 -0.36
CA THR A 196 27.75 22.30 0.91
C THR A 196 28.73 21.38 1.63
N ALA A 197 29.59 20.67 0.90
CA ALA A 197 30.79 20.09 1.50
C ALA A 197 31.85 21.22 1.59
N PRO A 198 32.28 21.65 2.79
CA PRO A 198 33.47 22.49 2.90
C PRO A 198 34.70 21.63 2.58
N GLU A 199 35.59 22.17 1.74
CA GLU A 199 36.96 21.67 1.54
C GLU A 199 37.78 21.69 2.83
#